data_AF-A0A346PQZ1-F1
#
_entry.id   AF-A0A346PQZ1-F1
#
_cell.length_a   1.000
_cell.length_b   1.000
_cell.length_c   1.000
_cell.angle_alpha   90.00
_cell.angle_beta   90.00
_cell.angle_gamma   90.00
#
_symmetry.space_group_name_H-M   'P 1'
#
loop_
_entity.id
_entity.type
_entity.pdbx_description
1 polymer ?
#
loop_
_entity_poly.entity_id
_entity_poly.type
_entity_poly.pdbx_seq_one_letter_code
_entity_poly.pdbx_strand_id
1 'polypeptide(L)'
;MGDDAPFVTRRGALAGLGSVAASSLAGCSERLWSRAENTTPAQVELTIKTVPADDDVVAAKILSQLRDNLREAGIDTTHEPIPEMNLYRDVLLEQDYDLFVVRHPGFDEMDALRGLLHSDFVNERGWQNPLQFSDVTIDGHLEQQRTANEDDREAMLTDLFEYFDETTPYTVIGFPDRIGGVREEISAPAPPTRPVEYYEILSREPDDGSRDDPLVVGVFGEGLGDRLNPIVADRTRIDGLLGLLYDPLARPVGEDGELVPWLAEEVDWDDSDGLEATITLREGLRWHDDERLDADDVAFTMEFLEDTSMGSVEGGVPAHRYRCRQTVLQTVEQTDTRTVTFSFGDSNRAVAERSLTIPILPKHVWESRSEVIAEYRTDALATDNQEPVGSGLLELTEVTSAEIVLDPFEEHVFRDSSADRPDVLSDFSQYSGLRFRTYPNPGSMVESLLDGEIDLTTGMISSTEREALSDASDSMLRTASSTSFYMIGYNLHHEDLGNPRFRRVISRLVDREYVVSEFLDGQGKPATRYSSLVGLRDDEWGFDQPSDLTTFPGSDGEVNPTRVRSLFEDAGYRYEDDELLR
;
A
#
# COMPACT_ATOMS: atom_id res chain seq x y z
N MET A 1 -21.24 -31.23 -60.06
CA MET A 1 -21.31 -32.31 -61.07
C MET A 1 -19.98 -32.31 -61.80
N GLY A 2 -19.17 -33.34 -61.59
CA GLY A 2 -17.92 -33.57 -62.34
C GLY A 2 -16.64 -33.32 -61.54
N ASP A 3 -16.17 -34.38 -60.88
CA ASP A 3 -14.77 -34.68 -60.56
C ASP A 3 -13.86 -34.53 -61.79
N ASP A 4 -12.58 -34.22 -61.58
CA ASP A 4 -11.49 -35.16 -61.91
C ASP A 4 -10.11 -34.55 -61.62
N ALA A 5 -9.38 -35.22 -60.73
CA ALA A 5 -7.92 -35.20 -60.72
C ALA A 5 -7.39 -36.12 -61.84
N PRO A 6 -6.15 -35.94 -62.30
CA PRO A 6 -5.23 -37.06 -62.07
C PRO A 6 -3.79 -36.66 -61.71
N PHE A 7 -3.19 -37.54 -60.92
CA PHE A 7 -1.75 -37.67 -60.66
C PHE A 7 -0.98 -38.07 -61.94
N VAL A 8 0.31 -37.70 -62.03
CA VAL A 8 1.46 -38.62 -62.24
C VAL A 8 2.79 -37.85 -62.27
N THR A 9 3.78 -38.47 -61.67
CA THR A 9 5.15 -38.03 -61.38
C THR A 9 6.19 -38.45 -62.43
N ARG A 10 7.27 -37.66 -62.48
CA ARG A 10 8.70 -37.98 -62.78
C ARG A 10 9.13 -38.39 -64.22
N ARG A 11 9.72 -37.42 -64.93
CA ARG A 11 11.15 -37.30 -65.37
C ARG A 11 11.24 -36.75 -66.80
N GLY A 12 11.76 -35.53 -66.91
CA GLY A 12 12.24 -34.93 -68.16
C GLY A 12 12.91 -33.61 -67.83
N ALA A 13 14.24 -33.64 -67.76
CA ALA A 13 15.09 -32.55 -67.26
C ALA A 13 15.38 -31.47 -68.32
N LEU A 14 15.75 -30.29 -67.82
CA LEU A 14 16.59 -29.23 -68.42
C LEU A 14 15.99 -28.35 -69.52
N ALA A 15 15.64 -27.12 -69.15
CA ALA A 15 16.31 -25.88 -69.61
C ALA A 15 15.48 -24.65 -69.18
N GLY A 16 16.04 -23.80 -68.30
CA GLY A 16 15.39 -22.55 -67.91
C GLY A 16 15.83 -22.00 -66.56
N LEU A 17 17.15 -21.93 -66.32
CA LEU A 17 17.73 -21.18 -65.20
C LEU A 17 18.17 -19.82 -65.71
N GLY A 18 17.71 -18.76 -65.03
CA GLY A 18 18.40 -17.48 -65.07
C GLY A 18 17.48 -16.28 -64.89
N SER A 19 17.08 -15.99 -63.65
CA SER A 19 17.12 -14.63 -63.09
C SER A 19 16.53 -14.54 -61.67
N VAL A 20 17.38 -14.04 -60.75
CA VAL A 20 17.09 -13.39 -59.45
C VAL A 20 16.82 -14.29 -58.23
N ALA A 21 17.91 -14.77 -57.63
CA ALA A 21 18.01 -14.98 -56.19
C ALA A 21 19.46 -14.70 -55.76
N ALA A 22 19.70 -13.56 -55.11
CA ALA A 22 20.79 -13.27 -54.16
C ALA A 22 21.06 -11.76 -54.05
N SER A 23 20.20 -11.03 -53.34
CA SER A 23 20.54 -9.69 -52.84
C SER A 23 19.58 -9.26 -51.74
N SER A 24 19.80 -9.76 -50.51
CA SER A 24 19.35 -9.08 -49.27
C SER A 24 19.89 -9.67 -47.96
N LEU A 25 20.62 -10.80 -47.95
CA LEU A 25 21.13 -11.40 -46.70
C LEU A 25 22.58 -11.06 -46.32
N ALA A 26 23.21 -10.09 -46.99
CA ALA A 26 24.59 -9.66 -46.63
C ALA A 26 24.63 -8.45 -45.67
N GLY A 27 23.48 -7.88 -45.29
CA GLY A 27 23.43 -6.67 -44.42
C GLY A 27 23.05 -6.92 -42.95
N CYS A 28 22.61 -8.13 -42.60
CA CYS A 28 22.13 -8.42 -41.24
C CYS A 28 23.15 -9.16 -40.38
N SER A 29 24.24 -9.70 -40.94
CA SER A 29 25.29 -10.34 -40.14
C SER A 29 26.32 -9.35 -39.61
N GLU A 30 26.71 -8.32 -40.35
CA GLU A 30 27.67 -7.32 -39.83
C GLU A 30 27.09 -6.47 -38.69
N ARG A 31 25.76 -6.23 -38.65
CA ARG A 31 25.12 -5.50 -37.54
C ARG A 31 24.83 -6.34 -36.30
N LEU A 32 24.72 -7.66 -36.43
CA LEU A 32 24.61 -8.56 -35.28
C LEU A 32 25.97 -8.84 -34.64
N TRP A 33 27.05 -8.85 -35.42
CA TRP A 33 28.42 -8.95 -34.89
C TRP A 33 29.00 -7.59 -34.46
N SER A 34 28.57 -6.45 -35.03
CA SER A 34 29.01 -5.12 -34.55
C SER A 34 28.37 -4.67 -33.23
N ARG A 35 27.27 -5.31 -32.79
CA ARG A 35 26.68 -5.08 -31.45
C ARG A 35 27.30 -5.96 -30.37
N ALA A 36 27.99 -7.03 -30.77
CA ALA A 36 28.70 -7.93 -29.86
C ALA A 36 30.17 -7.53 -29.65
N GLU A 37 30.71 -6.58 -30.43
CA GLU A 37 32.12 -6.14 -30.36
C GLU A 37 32.32 -4.66 -29.97
N ASN A 38 31.27 -3.96 -29.54
CA ASN A 38 31.39 -2.61 -28.94
C ASN A 38 30.26 -2.40 -27.90
N THR A 39 30.35 -3.07 -26.76
CA THR A 39 29.78 -2.51 -25.52
C THR A 39 30.82 -1.58 -24.94
N THR A 40 30.86 -0.34 -25.42
CA THR A 40 31.44 0.72 -24.58
C THR A 40 30.64 0.72 -23.29
N PRO A 41 31.29 0.67 -22.11
CA PRO A 41 30.56 0.74 -20.84
C PRO A 41 29.66 1.99 -20.87
N ALA A 42 28.37 1.80 -20.63
CA ALA A 42 27.41 2.90 -20.57
C ALA A 42 27.39 3.45 -19.14
N GLN A 43 27.25 4.77 -19.01
CA GLN A 43 27.00 5.39 -17.73
C GLN A 43 25.67 4.88 -17.17
N VAL A 44 25.64 4.63 -15.87
CA VAL A 44 24.40 4.29 -15.17
C VAL A 44 23.53 5.55 -15.10
N GLU A 45 22.31 5.47 -15.62
CA GLU A 45 21.31 6.54 -15.62
C GLU A 45 20.08 6.08 -14.84
N LEU A 46 19.53 6.92 -13.95
CA LEU A 46 18.36 6.61 -13.13
C LEU A 46 17.38 7.77 -13.06
N THR A 47 16.08 7.48 -13.14
CA THR A 47 15.00 8.44 -12.90
C THR A 47 14.32 8.18 -11.56
N ILE A 48 14.25 9.20 -10.71
CA ILE A 48 13.57 9.10 -9.42
C ILE A 48 12.25 9.87 -9.48
N LYS A 49 11.14 9.16 -9.28
CA LYS A 49 9.79 9.73 -9.13
C LYS A 49 9.46 10.01 -7.66
N THR A 50 8.78 11.11 -7.37
CA THR A 50 8.28 11.42 -6.02
C THR A 50 7.08 12.35 -6.10
N VAL A 51 6.41 12.56 -4.95
CA VAL A 51 5.35 13.55 -4.84
C VAL A 51 5.91 14.97 -4.74
N PRO A 52 5.19 16.01 -5.20
CA PRO A 52 5.62 17.40 -5.02
C PRO A 52 5.84 17.74 -3.55
N ALA A 53 6.72 18.71 -3.29
CA ALA A 53 6.99 19.16 -1.91
C ALA A 53 5.75 19.70 -1.19
N ASP A 54 4.78 20.25 -1.93
CA ASP A 54 3.51 20.74 -1.35
C ASP A 54 2.64 19.58 -0.82
N ASP A 55 2.84 18.36 -1.31
CA ASP A 55 2.16 17.15 -0.83
C ASP A 55 2.96 16.46 0.29
N ASP A 56 4.28 16.29 0.11
CA ASP A 56 5.17 15.75 1.14
C ASP A 56 6.58 16.36 1.04
N VAL A 57 6.82 17.37 1.89
CA VAL A 57 8.12 18.08 1.97
C VAL A 57 9.25 17.13 2.35
N VAL A 58 8.99 16.11 3.17
CA VAL A 58 10.03 15.20 3.66
C VAL A 58 10.44 14.24 2.56
N ALA A 59 9.49 13.67 1.82
CA ALA A 59 9.78 12.86 0.63
C ALA A 59 10.63 13.64 -0.40
N ALA A 60 10.27 14.91 -0.66
CA ALA A 60 11.01 15.77 -1.59
C ALA A 60 12.44 16.09 -1.10
N LYS A 61 12.65 16.29 0.21
CA LYS A 61 13.99 16.47 0.82
C LYS A 61 14.83 15.20 0.73
N ILE A 62 14.25 14.05 1.07
CA ILE A 62 14.89 12.73 0.96
C ILE A 62 15.34 12.49 -0.49
N LEU A 63 14.44 12.71 -1.46
CA LEU A 63 14.77 12.55 -2.88
C LEU A 63 15.91 13.49 -3.29
N SER A 64 15.86 14.75 -2.87
CA SER A 64 16.89 15.73 -3.24
C SER A 64 18.27 15.29 -2.74
N GLN A 65 18.36 14.84 -1.49
CA GLN A 65 19.58 14.29 -0.90
C GLN A 65 20.04 13.02 -1.63
N LEU A 66 19.14 12.06 -1.87
CA LEU A 66 19.46 10.82 -2.58
C LEU A 66 20.01 11.11 -3.98
N ARG A 67 19.36 12.00 -4.73
CA ARG A 67 19.80 12.41 -6.07
C ARG A 67 21.20 13.02 -6.04
N ASP A 68 21.46 13.90 -5.08
CA ASP A 68 22.77 14.57 -4.97
C ASP A 68 23.86 13.54 -4.59
N ASN A 69 23.55 12.59 -3.69
CA ASN A 69 24.45 11.49 -3.34
C ASN A 69 24.69 10.50 -4.49
N LEU A 70 23.68 10.22 -5.33
CA LEU A 70 23.83 9.40 -6.53
C LEU A 70 24.71 10.07 -7.60
N ARG A 71 24.54 11.38 -7.81
CA ARG A 71 25.39 12.15 -8.72
C ARG A 71 26.84 12.19 -8.26
N GLU A 72 27.07 12.37 -6.97
CA GLU A 72 28.42 12.29 -6.39
C GLU A 72 29.03 10.89 -6.51
N ALA A 73 28.18 9.85 -6.58
CA ALA A 73 28.56 8.48 -6.89
C ALA A 73 28.81 8.23 -8.39
N GLY A 74 28.71 9.24 -9.26
CA GLY A 74 28.93 9.11 -10.70
C GLY A 74 27.73 8.60 -11.51
N ILE A 75 26.55 8.49 -10.89
CA ILE A 75 25.31 8.04 -11.54
C ILE A 75 24.56 9.25 -12.10
N ASP A 76 24.26 9.26 -13.39
CA ASP A 76 23.40 10.32 -13.93
C ASP A 76 21.98 10.12 -13.41
N THR A 77 21.44 11.15 -12.77
CA THR A 77 20.17 11.04 -12.04
C THR A 77 19.24 12.18 -12.41
N THR A 78 18.05 11.82 -12.85
CA THR A 78 16.95 12.75 -13.12
C THR A 78 15.87 12.66 -12.04
N HIS A 79 15.09 13.72 -11.90
CA HIS A 79 14.02 13.83 -10.91
C HIS A 79 12.73 14.25 -11.61
N GLU A 80 11.66 13.51 -11.33
CA GLU A 80 10.33 13.77 -11.86
C GLU A 80 9.31 13.88 -10.71
N PRO A 81 8.99 15.09 -10.23
CA PRO A 81 7.92 15.27 -9.25
C PRO A 81 6.57 15.16 -9.95
N ILE A 82 5.73 14.23 -9.51
CA ILE A 82 4.42 13.96 -10.10
C ILE A 82 3.35 13.86 -9.00
N PRO A 83 2.12 14.33 -9.24
CA PRO A 83 1.03 14.24 -8.25
C PRO A 83 0.86 12.81 -7.71
N GLU A 84 0.56 12.68 -6.43
CA GLU A 84 0.46 11.41 -5.70
C GLU A 84 -0.35 10.32 -6.43
N MET A 85 -1.52 10.69 -6.96
CA MET A 85 -2.37 9.77 -7.73
C MET A 85 -1.68 9.23 -8.99
N ASN A 86 -0.94 10.09 -9.69
CA ASN A 86 -0.18 9.67 -10.86
C ASN A 86 1.02 8.80 -10.44
N LEU A 87 1.67 9.12 -9.32
CA LEU A 87 2.74 8.30 -8.78
C LEU A 87 2.27 6.88 -8.47
N TYR A 88 1.13 6.74 -7.78
CA TYR A 88 0.57 5.42 -7.51
C TYR A 88 0.14 4.69 -8.77
N ARG A 89 -0.38 5.39 -9.77
CA ARG A 89 -0.69 4.76 -11.06
C ARG A 89 0.57 4.27 -11.76
N ASP A 90 1.60 5.12 -11.86
CA ASP A 90 2.86 4.79 -12.52
C ASP A 90 3.56 3.61 -11.81
N VAL A 91 3.55 3.59 -10.47
CA VAL A 91 4.22 2.55 -9.68
C VAL A 91 3.40 1.26 -9.57
N LEU A 92 2.12 1.36 -9.19
CA LEU A 92 1.30 0.20 -8.82
C LEU A 92 0.58 -0.41 -10.02
N LEU A 93 0.34 0.34 -11.10
CA LEU A 93 -0.46 -0.12 -12.24
C LEU A 93 0.34 -0.21 -13.54
N GLU A 94 1.20 0.77 -13.81
CA GLU A 94 1.93 0.88 -15.09
C GLU A 94 3.38 0.37 -15.01
N GLN A 95 3.93 0.23 -13.79
CA GLN A 95 5.33 -0.15 -13.54
C GLN A 95 6.35 0.75 -14.29
N ASP A 96 5.97 2.01 -14.54
CA ASP A 96 6.77 3.01 -15.26
C ASP A 96 7.58 3.85 -14.26
N TYR A 97 8.73 3.35 -13.85
CA TYR A 97 9.68 4.04 -12.97
C TYR A 97 11.00 3.28 -12.88
N ASP A 98 12.09 3.95 -12.49
CA ASP A 98 13.31 3.27 -12.04
C ASP A 98 13.33 3.22 -10.51
N LEU A 99 13.23 4.39 -9.86
CA LEU A 99 13.10 4.53 -8.41
C LEU A 99 11.92 5.42 -8.05
N PHE A 100 11.34 5.20 -6.87
CA PHE A 100 10.42 6.15 -6.27
C PHE A 100 10.72 6.38 -4.79
N VAL A 101 10.40 7.58 -4.29
CA VAL A 101 10.41 7.90 -2.86
C VAL A 101 8.99 8.24 -2.42
N VAL A 102 8.46 7.47 -1.49
CA VAL A 102 7.10 7.63 -0.93
C VAL A 102 7.06 7.36 0.56
N ARG A 103 6.02 7.84 1.22
CA ARG A 103 5.61 7.35 2.54
C ARG A 103 4.66 6.16 2.37
N HIS A 104 5.12 4.98 2.75
CA HIS A 104 4.28 3.78 2.84
C HIS A 104 3.35 3.91 4.06
N PRO A 105 2.06 3.54 3.97
CA PRO A 105 1.12 3.65 5.09
C PRO A 105 1.45 2.74 6.28
N GLY A 106 2.39 1.81 6.11
CA GLY A 106 2.81 0.82 7.10
C GLY A 106 2.24 -0.56 6.80
N PHE A 107 2.65 -1.54 7.61
CA PHE A 107 2.04 -2.86 7.61
C PHE A 107 1.12 -2.97 8.81
N ASP A 108 -0.08 -3.48 8.58
CA ASP A 108 -0.98 -3.80 9.68
C ASP A 108 -0.51 -5.10 10.39
N GLU A 109 0.20 -5.99 9.68
CA GLU A 109 0.73 -7.29 10.18
C GLU A 109 1.84 -7.87 9.27
N MET A 110 2.59 -8.88 9.76
CA MET A 110 3.77 -9.50 9.11
C MET A 110 3.54 -10.15 7.74
N ASP A 111 2.39 -10.80 7.52
CA ASP A 111 2.07 -11.42 6.21
C ASP A 111 1.74 -10.37 5.13
N ALA A 112 1.76 -9.08 5.46
CA ALA A 112 1.70 -8.01 4.46
C ALA A 112 2.94 -7.98 3.54
N LEU A 113 4.10 -8.49 4.01
CA LEU A 113 5.29 -8.63 3.18
C LEU A 113 5.08 -9.56 1.99
N ARG A 114 4.20 -10.56 2.12
CA ARG A 114 3.86 -11.45 1.00
C ARG A 114 3.28 -10.67 -0.17
N GLY A 115 2.38 -9.73 0.11
CA GLY A 115 1.80 -8.85 -0.90
C GLY A 115 2.86 -8.05 -1.66
N LEU A 116 3.92 -7.59 -0.98
CA LEU A 116 4.96 -6.77 -1.60
C LEU A 116 6.09 -7.55 -2.29
N LEU A 117 6.35 -8.80 -1.89
CA LEU A 117 7.58 -9.49 -2.25
C LEU A 117 7.38 -10.87 -2.90
N HIS A 118 6.20 -11.49 -2.78
CA HIS A 118 6.02 -12.84 -3.29
C HIS A 118 5.98 -12.86 -4.83
N SER A 119 6.67 -13.82 -5.45
CA SER A 119 6.83 -13.86 -6.91
C SER A 119 5.54 -14.11 -7.69
N ASP A 120 4.54 -14.78 -7.09
CA ASP A 120 3.19 -14.94 -7.66
C ASP A 120 2.56 -13.61 -8.09
N PHE A 121 2.92 -12.51 -7.41
CA PHE A 121 2.35 -11.19 -7.62
C PHE A 121 3.07 -10.33 -8.65
N VAL A 122 4.20 -10.78 -9.22
CA VAL A 122 5.01 -9.97 -10.17
C VAL A 122 4.21 -9.52 -11.40
N ASN A 123 3.21 -10.31 -11.82
CA ASN A 123 2.37 -10.00 -12.98
C ASN A 123 0.99 -9.42 -12.59
N GLU A 124 0.72 -9.24 -11.29
CA GLU A 124 -0.52 -8.61 -10.82
C GLU A 124 -0.33 -7.09 -10.69
N ARG A 125 -1.43 -6.34 -10.70
CA ARG A 125 -1.44 -4.87 -10.58
C ARG A 125 -1.99 -4.45 -9.24
N GLY A 126 -1.43 -3.39 -8.66
CA GLY A 126 -1.87 -2.78 -7.42
C GLY A 126 -0.78 -2.87 -6.35
N TRP A 127 -1.19 -3.09 -5.10
CA TRP A 127 -0.26 -3.30 -3.99
C TRP A 127 0.36 -4.71 -3.97
N GLN A 128 0.33 -5.40 -5.11
CA GLN A 128 0.84 -6.74 -5.35
C GLN A 128 2.20 -6.61 -6.05
N ASN A 129 3.27 -6.75 -5.27
CA ASN A 129 4.67 -6.75 -5.71
C ASN A 129 5.00 -5.69 -6.77
N PRO A 130 4.79 -4.39 -6.45
CA PRO A 130 5.04 -3.32 -7.41
C PRO A 130 6.51 -3.30 -7.86
N LEU A 131 7.41 -3.75 -6.96
CA LEU A 131 8.87 -3.82 -7.16
C LEU A 131 9.31 -4.80 -8.26
N GLN A 132 8.42 -5.70 -8.71
CA GLN A 132 8.75 -6.81 -9.63
C GLN A 132 9.83 -7.73 -9.04
N PHE A 133 9.79 -7.94 -7.72
CA PHE A 133 10.74 -8.77 -7.00
C PHE A 133 10.41 -10.26 -7.16
N SER A 134 11.41 -11.09 -7.43
CA SER A 134 11.24 -12.54 -7.47
C SER A 134 12.48 -13.20 -6.89
N ASP A 135 12.28 -13.94 -5.80
CA ASP A 135 13.34 -14.68 -5.13
C ASP A 135 12.74 -15.91 -4.44
N VAL A 136 13.17 -17.10 -4.88
CA VAL A 136 12.63 -18.38 -4.40
C VAL A 136 12.89 -18.62 -2.92
N THR A 137 13.95 -18.03 -2.35
CA THR A 137 14.25 -18.17 -0.93
C THR A 137 13.28 -17.31 -0.13
N ILE A 138 13.06 -16.04 -0.52
CA ILE A 138 12.05 -15.18 0.11
C ILE A 138 10.66 -15.78 -0.03
N ASP A 139 10.27 -16.26 -1.20
CA ASP A 139 8.98 -16.95 -1.40
C ASP A 139 8.83 -18.12 -0.43
N GLY A 140 9.88 -18.93 -0.28
CA GLY A 140 9.92 -20.04 0.65
C GLY A 140 9.71 -19.62 2.11
N HIS A 141 10.35 -18.53 2.57
CA HIS A 141 10.15 -18.02 3.92
C HIS A 141 8.75 -17.43 4.13
N LEU A 142 8.25 -16.68 3.14
CA LEU A 142 6.92 -16.08 3.18
C LEU A 142 5.82 -17.13 3.23
N GLU A 143 5.96 -18.27 2.53
CA GLU A 143 4.97 -19.34 2.59
C GLU A 143 5.09 -20.20 3.85
N GLN A 144 6.31 -20.48 4.32
CA GLN A 144 6.51 -21.21 5.56
C GLN A 144 5.93 -20.46 6.78
N GLN A 145 6.10 -19.13 6.86
CA GLN A 145 5.54 -18.35 7.98
C GLN A 145 4.00 -18.44 8.07
N ARG A 146 3.32 -18.75 6.96
CA ARG A 146 1.85 -18.83 6.91
C ARG A 146 1.31 -20.13 7.49
N THR A 147 2.13 -21.16 7.61
CA THR A 147 1.74 -22.49 8.12
C THR A 147 2.41 -22.83 9.45
N ALA A 148 3.44 -22.08 9.85
CA ALA A 148 4.16 -22.26 11.10
C ALA A 148 3.31 -21.90 12.34
N ASN A 149 3.62 -22.56 13.46
CA ASN A 149 3.16 -22.12 14.79
C ASN A 149 3.90 -20.85 15.22
N GLU A 150 3.46 -20.21 16.30
CA GLU A 150 3.97 -18.91 16.77
C GLU A 150 5.50 -18.88 16.98
N ASP A 151 6.05 -19.83 17.74
CA ASP A 151 7.49 -19.89 18.05
C ASP A 151 8.34 -20.11 16.78
N ASP A 152 7.93 -21.07 15.93
CA ASP A 152 8.64 -21.36 14.68
C ASP A 152 8.51 -20.21 13.67
N ARG A 153 7.36 -19.51 13.66
CA ARG A 153 7.10 -18.36 12.80
C ARG A 153 8.03 -17.20 13.14
N GLU A 154 8.27 -16.95 14.43
CA GLU A 154 9.20 -15.91 14.88
C GLU A 154 10.63 -16.17 14.38
N ALA A 155 11.09 -17.43 14.49
CA ALA A 155 12.40 -17.82 13.97
C ALA A 155 12.49 -17.67 12.43
N MET A 156 11.45 -18.10 11.70
CA MET A 156 11.42 -17.98 10.23
C MET A 156 11.41 -16.52 9.74
N LEU A 157 10.70 -15.63 10.44
CA LEU A 157 10.68 -14.21 10.14
C LEU A 157 12.05 -13.57 10.42
N THR A 158 12.74 -14.00 11.47
CA THR A 158 14.11 -13.56 11.75
C THR A 158 15.05 -13.93 10.59
N ASP A 159 15.01 -15.17 10.11
CA ASP A 159 15.80 -15.61 8.96
C ASP A 159 15.46 -14.81 7.68
N LEU A 160 14.17 -14.52 7.46
CA LEU A 160 13.71 -13.68 6.35
C LEU A 160 14.30 -12.27 6.43
N PHE A 161 14.29 -11.64 7.61
CA PHE A 161 14.81 -10.29 7.79
C PHE A 161 16.32 -10.23 7.61
N GLU A 162 17.05 -11.26 8.05
CA GLU A 162 18.49 -11.39 7.76
C GLU A 162 18.75 -11.53 6.26
N TYR A 163 17.96 -12.34 5.55
CA TYR A 163 18.09 -12.50 4.10
C TYR A 163 17.68 -11.25 3.30
N PHE A 164 16.79 -10.43 3.84
CA PHE A 164 16.44 -9.13 3.27
C PHE A 164 17.66 -8.20 3.15
N ASP A 165 18.65 -8.32 4.05
CA ASP A 165 19.91 -7.56 3.96
C ASP A 165 20.73 -7.93 2.72
N GLU A 166 20.68 -9.19 2.30
CA GLU A 166 21.43 -9.67 1.14
C GLU A 166 20.76 -9.28 -0.18
N THR A 167 19.44 -9.21 -0.18
CA THR A 167 18.63 -8.98 -1.39
C THR A 167 18.19 -7.53 -1.56
N THR A 168 17.90 -6.81 -0.48
CA THR A 168 17.48 -5.39 -0.46
C THR A 168 16.42 -5.08 -1.54
N PRO A 169 15.22 -5.68 -1.49
CA PRO A 169 14.18 -5.50 -2.51
C PRO A 169 13.65 -4.06 -2.55
N TYR A 170 13.69 -3.35 -1.42
CA TYR A 170 13.43 -1.93 -1.28
C TYR A 170 14.28 -1.37 -0.13
N THR A 171 14.16 -0.09 0.17
CA THR A 171 14.91 0.54 1.26
C THR A 171 14.00 1.35 2.15
N VAL A 172 13.90 0.96 3.42
CA VAL A 172 13.23 1.75 4.45
C VAL A 172 14.21 2.76 5.04
N ILE A 173 13.75 3.99 5.21
CA ILE A 173 14.54 5.12 5.70
C ILE A 173 14.25 5.39 7.17
N GLY A 174 12.98 5.53 7.53
CA GLY A 174 12.56 5.81 8.89
C GLY A 174 11.06 5.99 9.03
N PHE A 175 10.61 5.95 10.28
CA PHE A 175 9.22 5.99 10.70
C PHE A 175 8.93 7.37 11.31
N PRO A 176 8.20 8.26 10.63
CA PRO A 176 7.83 9.55 11.19
C PRO A 176 6.81 9.40 12.32
N ASP A 177 6.86 10.28 13.32
CA ASP A 177 5.79 10.38 14.30
C ASP A 177 4.56 11.07 13.67
N ARG A 178 3.36 10.64 14.03
CA ARG A 178 2.10 11.33 13.69
C ARG A 178 1.93 12.51 14.64
N ILE A 179 1.96 13.72 14.10
CA ILE A 179 1.84 14.94 14.90
C ILE A 179 0.74 15.81 14.31
N GLY A 180 -0.16 16.31 15.16
CA GLY A 180 -1.18 17.26 14.76
C GLY A 180 -1.74 18.05 15.93
N GLY A 181 -2.49 19.09 15.60
CA GLY A 181 -3.23 19.90 16.55
C GLY A 181 -4.62 19.33 16.79
N VAL A 182 -5.09 19.47 18.02
CA VAL A 182 -6.45 19.12 18.46
C VAL A 182 -6.94 20.25 19.35
N ARG A 183 -8.19 20.67 19.22
CA ARG A 183 -8.79 21.65 20.16
C ARG A 183 -8.75 21.15 21.60
N GLU A 184 -8.57 22.04 22.56
CA GLU A 184 -8.40 21.67 23.98
C GLU A 184 -9.55 20.79 24.51
N GLU A 185 -10.78 21.05 24.06
CA GLU A 185 -11.97 20.35 24.55
C GLU A 185 -12.15 18.94 23.96
N ILE A 186 -11.36 18.58 22.93
CA ILE A 186 -11.51 17.33 22.19
C ILE A 186 -10.56 16.26 22.71
N SER A 187 -11.14 15.14 23.16
CA SER A 187 -10.38 13.98 23.64
C SER A 187 -9.87 13.07 22.51
N ALA A 188 -8.93 13.59 21.70
CA ALA A 188 -8.19 12.81 20.71
C ALA A 188 -6.71 12.64 21.13
N PRO A 189 -6.19 11.39 21.25
CA PRO A 189 -4.81 11.15 21.67
C PRO A 189 -3.80 11.49 20.56
N ALA A 190 -4.21 11.39 19.30
CA ALA A 190 -3.41 11.65 18.11
C ALA A 190 -4.32 11.96 16.92
N PRO A 191 -3.78 12.54 15.83
CA PRO A 191 -4.48 12.60 14.55
C PRO A 191 -4.92 11.20 14.09
N PRO A 192 -6.22 11.00 13.79
CA PRO A 192 -6.74 9.70 13.40
C PRO A 192 -6.29 9.31 12.00
N THR A 193 -5.88 8.06 11.82
CA THR A 193 -5.54 7.47 10.50
C THR A 193 -6.26 6.15 10.24
N ARG A 194 -6.93 5.59 11.25
CA ARG A 194 -7.71 4.35 11.16
C ARG A 194 -9.18 4.62 11.48
N PRO A 195 -10.13 3.88 10.88
CA PRO A 195 -11.55 4.06 11.17
C PRO A 195 -11.90 4.00 12.66
N VAL A 196 -11.25 3.08 13.39
CA VAL A 196 -11.51 2.89 14.82
C VAL A 196 -11.10 4.11 15.65
N GLU A 197 -10.09 4.86 15.23
CA GLU A 197 -9.64 6.06 15.92
C GLU A 197 -10.66 7.19 15.77
N TYR A 198 -11.34 7.30 14.63
CA TYR A 198 -12.48 8.20 14.48
C TYR A 198 -13.66 7.75 15.34
N TYR A 199 -13.98 6.45 15.37
CA TYR A 199 -15.04 5.94 16.24
C TYR A 199 -14.75 6.21 17.72
N GLU A 200 -13.51 6.03 18.17
CA GLU A 200 -13.10 6.39 19.53
C GLU A 200 -13.34 7.86 19.86
N ILE A 201 -12.99 8.77 18.95
CA ILE A 201 -13.23 10.21 19.16
C ILE A 201 -14.73 10.49 19.19
N LEU A 202 -15.50 9.90 18.27
CA LEU A 202 -16.95 10.06 18.19
C LEU A 202 -17.69 9.41 19.37
N SER A 203 -17.07 8.47 20.07
CA SER A 203 -17.61 7.85 21.30
C SER A 203 -17.27 8.62 22.57
N ARG A 204 -16.27 9.51 22.56
CA ARG A 204 -15.84 10.21 23.78
C ARG A 204 -16.56 11.55 23.91
N GLU A 205 -17.20 11.77 25.07
CA GLU A 205 -17.83 13.06 25.35
C GLU A 205 -16.75 14.14 25.44
N PRO A 206 -16.83 15.23 24.66
CA PRO A 206 -15.96 16.39 24.80
C PRO A 206 -16.05 17.04 26.18
N ASP A 207 -15.02 17.80 26.58
CA ASP A 207 -15.02 18.50 27.86
C ASP A 207 -16.09 19.62 27.93
N ASP A 208 -16.54 20.11 26.77
CA ASP A 208 -17.66 21.05 26.64
C ASP A 208 -19.03 20.37 26.50
N GLY A 209 -19.08 19.04 26.60
CA GLY A 209 -20.27 18.19 26.50
C GLY A 209 -20.54 17.67 25.09
N SER A 210 -21.51 16.76 24.94
CA SER A 210 -21.95 16.27 23.63
C SER A 210 -22.33 17.41 22.69
N ARG A 211 -21.97 17.27 21.41
CA ARG A 211 -22.11 18.29 20.38
C ARG A 211 -23.23 17.96 19.40
N ASP A 212 -24.11 18.94 19.19
CA ASP A 212 -25.12 18.92 18.12
C ASP A 212 -24.52 19.24 16.73
N ASP A 213 -23.21 19.55 16.67
CA ASP A 213 -22.43 19.80 15.47
C ASP A 213 -21.51 18.60 15.15
N PRO A 214 -21.10 18.41 13.88
CA PRO A 214 -20.20 17.32 13.50
C PRO A 214 -18.78 17.57 14.00
N LEU A 215 -18.01 16.49 14.19
CA LEU A 215 -16.56 16.59 14.38
C LEU A 215 -15.93 17.09 13.07
N VAL A 216 -15.19 18.20 13.09
CA VAL A 216 -14.60 18.79 11.89
C VAL A 216 -13.10 18.49 11.81
N VAL A 217 -12.70 17.72 10.80
CA VAL A 217 -11.33 17.27 10.57
C VAL A 217 -10.71 18.05 9.43
N GLY A 218 -9.62 18.76 9.72
CA GLY A 218 -8.81 19.42 8.70
C GLY A 218 -7.92 18.44 7.97
N VAL A 219 -7.94 18.52 6.65
CA VAL A 219 -7.07 17.79 5.72
C VAL A 219 -6.46 18.81 4.77
N PHE A 220 -5.25 18.59 4.27
CA PHE A 220 -4.66 19.48 3.26
C PHE A 220 -4.46 18.78 1.92
N GLY A 221 -4.53 19.55 0.82
CA GLY A 221 -4.45 19.10 -0.56
C GLY A 221 -5.74 19.32 -1.36
N GLU A 222 -5.74 18.83 -2.60
CA GLU A 222 -6.92 18.86 -3.48
C GLU A 222 -7.51 17.43 -3.66
N GLY A 223 -8.72 17.34 -4.21
CA GLY A 223 -9.31 16.06 -4.65
C GLY A 223 -9.83 15.15 -3.54
N LEU A 224 -10.36 15.69 -2.42
CA LEU A 224 -10.86 14.85 -1.30
C LEU A 224 -11.88 13.80 -1.76
N GLY A 225 -12.80 14.19 -2.64
CA GLY A 225 -13.88 13.34 -3.15
C GLY A 225 -13.48 12.39 -4.28
N ASP A 226 -12.24 12.43 -4.74
CA ASP A 226 -11.77 11.56 -5.81
C ASP A 226 -11.47 10.17 -5.25
N ARG A 227 -11.77 9.13 -6.05
CA ARG A 227 -11.47 7.72 -5.75
C ARG A 227 -12.03 7.22 -4.40
N LEU A 228 -13.35 7.23 -4.26
CA LEU A 228 -14.07 6.60 -3.14
C LEU A 228 -14.29 5.09 -3.34
N ASN A 229 -13.38 4.42 -4.05
CA ASN A 229 -13.47 3.01 -4.41
C ASN A 229 -12.61 2.15 -3.44
N PRO A 230 -13.20 1.20 -2.69
CA PRO A 230 -12.48 0.40 -1.70
C PRO A 230 -11.47 -0.59 -2.30
N ILE A 231 -11.58 -0.99 -3.56
CA ILE A 231 -10.77 -2.08 -4.12
C ILE A 231 -9.60 -1.64 -5.01
N VAL A 232 -9.43 -0.34 -5.23
CA VAL A 232 -8.33 0.22 -6.04
C VAL A 232 -7.13 0.63 -5.18
N ALA A 233 -5.97 0.73 -5.82
CA ALA A 233 -4.72 1.07 -5.16
C ALA A 233 -4.51 2.59 -5.00
N ASP A 234 -5.05 3.39 -5.92
CA ASP A 234 -5.01 4.86 -5.90
C ASP A 234 -6.27 5.40 -5.21
N ARG A 235 -6.13 5.86 -3.96
CA ARG A 235 -7.24 6.17 -3.05
C ARG A 235 -7.32 7.66 -2.70
N THR A 236 -8.46 8.06 -2.15
CA THR A 236 -8.63 9.34 -1.44
C THR A 236 -7.52 9.58 -0.41
N ARG A 237 -7.20 10.87 -0.22
CA ARG A 237 -6.17 11.35 0.72
C ARG A 237 -6.54 11.21 2.20
N ILE A 238 -7.82 10.90 2.48
CA ILE A 238 -8.31 10.79 3.85
C ILE A 238 -8.06 9.37 4.36
N ASP A 239 -7.06 9.24 5.22
CA ASP A 239 -6.75 7.97 5.87
C ASP A 239 -7.95 7.46 6.70
N GLY A 240 -8.28 6.18 6.50
CA GLY A 240 -9.39 5.51 7.17
C GLY A 240 -10.79 5.78 6.59
N LEU A 241 -10.98 6.75 5.69
CA LEU A 241 -12.31 7.14 5.19
C LEU A 241 -13.14 5.95 4.69
N LEU A 242 -12.57 5.13 3.80
CA LEU A 242 -13.30 4.01 3.20
C LEU A 242 -13.67 2.94 4.24
N GLY A 243 -12.90 2.81 5.31
CA GLY A 243 -13.24 1.90 6.41
C GLY A 243 -14.27 2.45 7.40
N LEU A 244 -14.67 3.72 7.26
CA LEU A 244 -15.85 4.29 7.92
C LEU A 244 -17.13 4.02 7.14
N LEU A 245 -17.00 3.84 5.81
CA LEU A 245 -18.12 3.57 4.90
C LEU A 245 -18.39 2.08 4.74
N TYR A 246 -17.35 1.24 4.74
CA TYR A 246 -17.45 -0.20 4.54
C TYR A 246 -16.99 -0.96 5.79
N ASP A 247 -17.83 -1.88 6.26
CA ASP A 247 -17.51 -2.70 7.42
C ASP A 247 -16.95 -4.09 7.04
N PRO A 248 -15.96 -4.59 7.80
CA PRO A 248 -15.45 -5.95 7.68
C PRO A 248 -16.19 -6.93 8.61
N LEU A 249 -15.91 -8.23 8.48
CA LEU A 249 -16.43 -9.24 9.41
C LEU A 249 -15.90 -9.04 10.84
N ALA A 250 -14.61 -8.73 10.96
CA ALA A 250 -13.95 -8.37 12.21
C ALA A 250 -13.02 -7.18 11.99
N ARG A 251 -12.82 -6.37 13.04
CA ARG A 251 -12.07 -5.13 12.98
C ARG A 251 -10.96 -5.11 14.04
N PRO A 252 -9.72 -4.71 13.70
CA PRO A 252 -8.68 -4.50 14.70
C PRO A 252 -8.99 -3.26 15.55
N VAL A 253 -8.95 -3.42 16.87
CA VAL A 253 -9.24 -2.39 17.87
C VAL A 253 -8.06 -2.26 18.83
N GLY A 254 -7.78 -1.03 19.27
CA GLY A 254 -6.68 -0.74 20.20
C GLY A 254 -5.31 -0.62 19.54
N GLU A 255 -4.28 -0.52 20.37
CA GLU A 255 -2.87 -0.44 19.96
C GLU A 255 -2.32 -1.81 19.55
N ASP A 256 -2.71 -2.88 20.27
CA ASP A 256 -2.29 -4.26 20.00
C ASP A 256 -3.02 -4.90 18.80
N GLY A 257 -4.02 -4.20 18.23
CA GLY A 257 -4.74 -4.65 17.03
C GLY A 257 -5.67 -5.84 17.26
N GLU A 258 -6.18 -6.04 18.47
CA GLU A 258 -7.10 -7.14 18.80
C GLU A 258 -8.30 -7.15 17.84
N LEU A 259 -8.57 -8.30 17.22
CA LEU A 259 -9.68 -8.45 16.30
C LEU A 259 -11.00 -8.62 17.04
N VAL A 260 -11.88 -7.64 16.89
CA VAL A 260 -13.22 -7.62 17.48
C VAL A 260 -14.27 -7.96 16.41
N PRO A 261 -15.18 -8.92 16.66
CA PRO A 261 -16.29 -9.22 15.77
C PRO A 261 -17.15 -7.98 15.47
N TRP A 262 -17.34 -7.69 14.19
CA TRP A 262 -18.00 -6.49 13.71
C TRP A 262 -19.29 -6.80 12.96
N LEU A 263 -19.26 -7.11 11.65
CA LEU A 263 -20.43 -7.70 10.98
C LEU A 263 -20.69 -9.14 11.45
N ALA A 264 -19.64 -9.85 11.84
CA ALA A 264 -19.76 -11.13 12.52
C ALA A 264 -20.30 -10.94 13.94
N GLU A 265 -21.21 -11.81 14.34
CA GLU A 265 -21.60 -12.04 15.73
C GLU A 265 -20.64 -13.01 16.40
N GLU A 266 -20.28 -14.09 15.69
CA GLU A 266 -19.45 -15.18 16.20
C GLU A 266 -18.56 -15.75 15.09
N VAL A 267 -17.36 -16.19 15.47
CA VAL A 267 -16.41 -16.88 14.59
C VAL A 267 -15.90 -18.14 15.31
N ASP A 268 -16.38 -19.29 14.85
CA ASP A 268 -15.99 -20.60 15.37
C ASP A 268 -14.88 -21.20 14.50
N TRP A 269 -13.72 -21.44 15.12
CA TRP A 269 -12.55 -22.01 14.45
C TRP A 269 -12.46 -23.52 14.68
N ASP A 270 -12.22 -24.28 13.62
CA ASP A 270 -11.93 -25.72 13.64
C ASP A 270 -10.62 -25.97 12.90
N ASP A 271 -9.72 -26.77 13.48
CA ASP A 271 -8.42 -27.14 12.90
C ASP A 271 -8.28 -28.67 12.68
N SER A 272 -9.39 -29.40 12.75
CA SER A 272 -9.37 -30.87 12.73
C SER A 272 -9.14 -31.49 11.34
N ASP A 273 -9.48 -30.79 10.25
CA ASP A 273 -9.25 -31.23 8.85
C ASP A 273 -8.82 -30.03 7.97
N GLY A 274 -7.75 -29.36 8.41
CA GLY A 274 -7.37 -28.02 7.93
C GLY A 274 -8.05 -26.93 8.76
N LEU A 275 -7.54 -25.70 8.66
CA LEU A 275 -8.11 -24.57 9.38
C LEU A 275 -9.36 -24.06 8.66
N GLU A 276 -10.48 -24.06 9.37
CA GLU A 276 -11.76 -23.53 8.93
C GLU A 276 -12.31 -22.52 9.96
N ALA A 277 -13.06 -21.54 9.46
CA ALA A 277 -13.83 -20.61 10.29
C ALA A 277 -15.30 -20.62 9.86
N THR A 278 -16.20 -20.98 10.78
CA THR A 278 -17.64 -20.77 10.60
C THR A 278 -18.01 -19.43 11.20
N ILE A 279 -18.49 -18.52 10.36
CA ILE A 279 -18.82 -17.16 10.73
C ILE A 279 -20.35 -17.01 10.72
N THR A 280 -20.88 -16.59 11.86
CA THR A 280 -22.29 -16.21 12.00
C THR A 280 -22.40 -14.69 11.96
N LEU A 281 -23.10 -14.15 10.97
CA LEU A 281 -23.36 -12.71 10.82
C LEU A 281 -24.39 -12.23 11.82
N ARG A 282 -24.30 -10.99 12.30
CA ARG A 282 -25.32 -10.37 13.17
C ARG A 282 -26.69 -10.30 12.51
N GLU A 283 -27.76 -10.24 13.31
CA GLU A 283 -29.10 -10.02 12.78
C GLU A 283 -29.32 -8.58 12.33
N GLY A 284 -30.11 -8.40 11.28
CA GLY A 284 -30.59 -7.07 10.87
C GLY A 284 -29.56 -6.19 10.18
N LEU A 285 -28.45 -6.76 9.70
CA LEU A 285 -27.45 -6.03 8.92
C LEU A 285 -28.07 -5.41 7.65
N ARG A 286 -27.66 -4.17 7.36
CA ARG A 286 -28.15 -3.37 6.24
C ARG A 286 -27.03 -2.60 5.58
N TRP A 287 -27.21 -2.38 4.29
CA TRP A 287 -26.47 -1.42 3.49
C TRP A 287 -27.06 -0.01 3.66
N HIS A 288 -26.29 1.02 3.33
CA HIS A 288 -26.71 2.43 3.39
C HIS A 288 -27.93 2.75 2.50
N ASP A 289 -28.24 1.90 1.52
CA ASP A 289 -29.43 2.00 0.66
C ASP A 289 -30.64 1.18 1.17
N ASP A 290 -30.62 0.80 2.45
CA ASP A 290 -31.61 -0.02 3.15
C ASP A 290 -31.72 -1.48 2.69
N GLU A 291 -30.98 -1.91 1.67
CA GLU A 291 -30.91 -3.31 1.28
C GLU A 291 -30.31 -4.16 2.42
N ARG A 292 -30.67 -5.44 2.44
CA ARG A 292 -30.17 -6.36 3.48
C ARG A 292 -28.74 -6.76 3.13
N LEU A 293 -27.88 -6.77 4.15
CA LEU A 293 -26.57 -7.39 4.06
C LEU A 293 -26.66 -8.80 4.60
N ASP A 294 -26.19 -9.78 3.83
CA ASP A 294 -26.26 -11.18 4.20
C ASP A 294 -25.03 -11.98 3.74
N ALA A 295 -25.03 -13.29 3.97
CA ALA A 295 -23.89 -14.13 3.64
C ALA A 295 -23.63 -14.29 2.12
N ASP A 296 -24.59 -13.96 1.25
CA ASP A 296 -24.37 -13.92 -0.21
C ASP A 296 -23.41 -12.76 -0.57
N ASP A 297 -23.51 -11.63 0.13
CA ASP A 297 -22.60 -10.48 -0.07
C ASP A 297 -21.17 -10.82 0.36
N VAL A 298 -21.03 -11.57 1.45
CA VAL A 298 -19.72 -12.01 1.95
C VAL A 298 -19.06 -12.97 0.96
N ALA A 299 -19.79 -14.00 0.51
CA ALA A 299 -19.29 -14.94 -0.49
C ALA A 299 -18.93 -14.23 -1.80
N PHE A 300 -19.83 -13.38 -2.29
CA PHE A 300 -19.59 -12.56 -3.48
C PHE A 300 -18.33 -11.72 -3.33
N THR A 301 -18.14 -11.03 -2.20
CA THR A 301 -16.97 -10.16 -1.99
C THR A 301 -15.66 -10.92 -2.12
N MET A 302 -15.58 -12.10 -1.50
CA MET A 302 -14.34 -12.90 -1.53
C MET A 302 -14.02 -13.41 -2.93
N GLU A 303 -15.03 -13.88 -3.67
CA GLU A 303 -14.89 -14.30 -5.07
C GLU A 303 -14.54 -13.11 -5.99
N PHE A 304 -15.19 -11.97 -5.78
CA PHE A 304 -15.02 -10.77 -6.61
C PHE A 304 -13.64 -10.13 -6.46
N LEU A 305 -13.03 -10.21 -5.27
CA LEU A 305 -11.67 -9.72 -5.06
C LEU A 305 -10.61 -10.64 -5.71
N GLU A 306 -10.90 -11.94 -5.83
CA GLU A 306 -10.06 -12.88 -6.58
C GLU A 306 -10.09 -12.57 -8.07
N ASP A 307 -11.29 -12.36 -8.62
CA ASP A 307 -11.52 -12.06 -10.01
C ASP A 307 -12.70 -11.10 -10.18
N THR A 308 -12.38 -9.81 -10.37
CA THR A 308 -13.39 -8.77 -10.59
C THR A 308 -14.15 -8.96 -11.91
N SER A 309 -13.64 -9.80 -12.83
CA SER A 309 -14.32 -10.13 -14.08
C SER A 309 -15.32 -11.29 -13.93
N MET A 310 -15.40 -11.89 -12.74
CA MET A 310 -16.30 -13.00 -12.40
C MET A 310 -16.23 -14.15 -13.43
N GLY A 311 -15.01 -14.53 -13.83
CA GLY A 311 -14.74 -15.63 -14.75
C GLY A 311 -15.00 -15.31 -16.22
N SER A 312 -15.29 -14.06 -16.58
CA SER A 312 -15.51 -13.66 -17.98
C SER A 312 -14.22 -13.62 -18.81
N VAL A 313 -13.05 -13.60 -18.15
CA VAL A 313 -11.72 -13.62 -18.77
C VAL A 313 -10.91 -14.79 -18.24
N GLU A 314 -10.23 -15.49 -19.14
CA GLU A 314 -9.30 -16.56 -18.77
C GLU A 314 -8.12 -15.97 -17.97
N GLY A 315 -7.88 -16.50 -16.77
CA GLY A 315 -6.87 -16.00 -15.84
C GLY A 315 -7.35 -14.92 -14.87
N GLY A 316 -8.59 -14.43 -15.03
CA GLY A 316 -9.21 -13.45 -14.14
C GLY A 316 -8.58 -12.05 -14.17
N VAL A 317 -9.22 -11.11 -13.46
CA VAL A 317 -8.74 -9.74 -13.24
C VAL A 317 -8.78 -9.47 -11.73
N PRO A 318 -7.69 -9.72 -10.98
CA PRO A 318 -7.68 -9.57 -9.54
C PRO A 318 -7.86 -8.11 -9.12
N ALA A 319 -8.42 -7.91 -7.92
CA ALA A 319 -8.54 -6.58 -7.34
C ALA A 319 -7.17 -6.00 -6.96
N HIS A 320 -6.98 -4.69 -7.13
CA HIS A 320 -5.70 -4.03 -6.81
C HIS A 320 -5.41 -3.94 -5.30
N ARG A 321 -6.44 -4.10 -4.45
CA ARG A 321 -6.36 -4.06 -2.99
C ARG A 321 -7.02 -5.30 -2.39
N TYR A 322 -6.61 -5.66 -1.17
CA TYR A 322 -7.06 -6.85 -0.42
C TYR A 322 -6.72 -8.21 -1.03
N ARG A 323 -6.23 -8.27 -2.27
CA ARG A 323 -5.80 -9.49 -2.96
C ARG A 323 -4.91 -10.42 -2.15
N CYS A 324 -3.86 -9.91 -1.50
CA CYS A 324 -3.00 -10.76 -0.64
C CYS A 324 -3.77 -11.35 0.56
N ARG A 325 -4.72 -10.61 1.16
CA ARG A 325 -5.56 -11.14 2.25
C ARG A 325 -6.55 -12.17 1.71
N GLN A 326 -7.09 -11.94 0.51
CA GLN A 326 -8.00 -12.87 -0.17
C GLN A 326 -7.31 -14.19 -0.51
N THR A 327 -6.02 -14.19 -0.93
CA THR A 327 -5.28 -15.43 -1.23
C THR A 327 -5.07 -16.37 -0.04
N VAL A 328 -5.43 -15.96 1.17
CA VAL A 328 -5.45 -16.85 2.34
C VAL A 328 -6.64 -17.80 2.30
N LEU A 329 -7.74 -17.37 1.70
CA LEU A 329 -8.95 -18.14 1.58
C LEU A 329 -8.82 -19.14 0.42
N GLN A 330 -9.10 -20.41 0.70
CA GLN A 330 -9.19 -21.46 -0.33
C GLN A 330 -10.61 -21.58 -0.88
N THR A 331 -11.61 -21.58 0.02
CA THR A 331 -13.02 -21.66 -0.35
C THR A 331 -13.87 -20.83 0.59
N VAL A 332 -15.00 -20.37 0.05
CA VAL A 332 -16.08 -19.75 0.80
C VAL A 332 -17.37 -20.50 0.50
N GLU A 333 -18.04 -20.99 1.54
CA GLU A 333 -19.30 -21.72 1.41
C GLU A 333 -20.38 -21.07 2.27
N GLN A 334 -21.41 -20.55 1.63
CA GLN A 334 -22.60 -20.07 2.32
C GLN A 334 -23.54 -21.25 2.61
N THR A 335 -23.90 -21.44 3.88
CA THR A 335 -24.83 -22.50 4.29
C THR A 335 -26.25 -21.99 4.49
N ASP A 336 -26.40 -20.72 4.88
CA ASP A 336 -27.67 -20.00 4.94
C ASP A 336 -27.46 -18.47 4.82
N THR A 337 -28.50 -17.66 5.04
CA THR A 337 -28.42 -16.19 4.89
C THR A 337 -27.49 -15.51 5.91
N ARG A 338 -27.14 -16.16 7.02
CA ARG A 338 -26.30 -15.58 8.08
C ARG A 338 -25.01 -16.35 8.31
N THR A 339 -24.85 -17.52 7.72
CA THR A 339 -23.73 -18.41 8.05
C THR A 339 -22.89 -18.67 6.81
N VAL A 340 -21.59 -18.37 6.95
CA VAL A 340 -20.58 -18.64 5.93
C VAL A 340 -19.41 -19.39 6.54
N THR A 341 -18.88 -20.36 5.82
CA THR A 341 -17.70 -21.14 6.22
C THR A 341 -16.55 -20.81 5.30
N PHE A 342 -15.43 -20.38 5.89
CA PHE A 342 -14.17 -20.12 5.21
C PHE A 342 -13.22 -21.28 5.45
N SER A 343 -12.57 -21.78 4.40
CA SER A 343 -11.49 -22.77 4.50
C SER A 343 -10.15 -22.13 4.14
N PHE A 344 -9.12 -22.38 4.96
CA PHE A 344 -7.79 -21.79 4.83
C PHE A 344 -6.68 -22.83 4.59
N GLY A 345 -7.04 -24.11 4.51
CA GLY A 345 -6.08 -25.22 4.40
C GLY A 345 -5.13 -25.28 5.59
N ASP A 346 -3.82 -25.39 5.32
CA ASP A 346 -2.78 -25.49 6.36
C ASP A 346 -2.35 -24.14 6.94
N SER A 347 -3.05 -23.04 6.62
CA SER A 347 -2.72 -21.72 7.14
C SER A 347 -2.88 -21.68 8.67
N ASN A 348 -2.01 -20.94 9.35
CA ASN A 348 -2.17 -20.66 10.77
C ASN A 348 -3.27 -19.62 11.02
N ARG A 349 -3.81 -19.63 12.24
CA ARG A 349 -4.95 -18.80 12.63
C ARG A 349 -4.69 -17.30 12.48
N ALA A 350 -3.52 -16.82 12.90
CA ALA A 350 -3.19 -15.40 12.80
C ALA A 350 -3.18 -14.89 11.35
N VAL A 351 -2.75 -15.72 10.38
CA VAL A 351 -2.82 -15.37 8.96
C VAL A 351 -4.25 -15.45 8.43
N ALA A 352 -5.02 -16.46 8.83
CA ALA A 352 -6.41 -16.64 8.42
C ALA A 352 -7.33 -15.50 8.88
N GLU A 353 -7.14 -15.02 10.11
CA GLU A 353 -7.87 -13.92 10.74
C GLU A 353 -7.83 -12.62 9.91
N ARG A 354 -6.77 -12.40 9.11
CA ARG A 354 -6.64 -11.25 8.20
C ARG A 354 -7.73 -11.17 7.15
N SER A 355 -8.24 -12.32 6.70
CA SER A 355 -9.33 -12.39 5.71
C SER A 355 -10.63 -11.76 6.25
N LEU A 356 -10.82 -11.80 7.58
CA LEU A 356 -11.99 -11.22 8.24
C LEU A 356 -11.97 -9.69 8.25
N THR A 357 -10.82 -9.07 7.98
CA THR A 357 -10.63 -7.61 7.92
C THR A 357 -10.91 -7.00 6.56
N ILE A 358 -11.28 -7.83 5.58
CA ILE A 358 -11.66 -7.38 4.24
C ILE A 358 -13.03 -6.65 4.32
N PRO A 359 -13.16 -5.44 3.74
CA PRO A 359 -14.44 -4.74 3.70
C PRO A 359 -15.43 -5.50 2.82
N ILE A 360 -16.64 -5.75 3.33
CA ILE A 360 -17.69 -6.43 2.56
C ILE A 360 -18.32 -5.46 1.56
N LEU A 361 -18.57 -5.95 0.35
CA LEU A 361 -19.11 -5.19 -0.77
C LEU A 361 -20.56 -5.60 -1.06
N PRO A 362 -21.45 -4.63 -1.35
CA PRO A 362 -22.84 -4.94 -1.73
C PRO A 362 -22.91 -5.62 -3.10
N LYS A 363 -23.31 -6.88 -3.14
CA LYS A 363 -23.38 -7.67 -4.37
C LYS A 363 -24.23 -6.99 -5.44
N HIS A 364 -25.38 -6.44 -5.05
CA HIS A 364 -26.34 -5.77 -5.94
C HIS A 364 -25.77 -4.53 -6.64
N VAL A 365 -24.74 -3.90 -6.07
CA VAL A 365 -24.05 -2.76 -6.69
C VAL A 365 -22.88 -3.23 -7.55
N TRP A 366 -22.04 -4.10 -7.00
CA TRP A 366 -20.74 -4.44 -7.56
C TRP A 366 -20.79 -5.51 -8.66
N GLU A 367 -21.76 -6.42 -8.64
CA GLU A 367 -21.90 -7.47 -9.67
C GLU A 367 -21.99 -6.87 -11.09
N SER A 368 -22.71 -5.74 -11.22
CA SER A 368 -22.89 -5.03 -12.49
C SER A 368 -21.60 -4.40 -13.03
N ARG A 369 -20.56 -4.25 -12.19
CA ARG A 369 -19.27 -3.63 -12.51
C ARG A 369 -18.20 -4.63 -12.95
N SER A 370 -18.57 -5.90 -13.12
CA SER A 370 -17.68 -6.97 -13.59
C SER A 370 -17.34 -6.89 -15.09
N GLU A 371 -17.96 -5.97 -15.85
CA GLU A 371 -17.69 -5.81 -17.28
C GLU A 371 -16.22 -5.44 -17.53
N VAL A 372 -15.58 -6.19 -18.43
CA VAL A 372 -14.20 -5.97 -18.84
C VAL A 372 -14.15 -4.88 -19.91
N ILE A 373 -13.54 -3.76 -19.57
CA ILE A 373 -13.49 -2.57 -20.43
C ILE A 373 -12.13 -2.39 -21.12
N ALA A 374 -11.07 -3.03 -20.60
CA ALA A 374 -9.74 -3.07 -21.19
C ALA A 374 -8.95 -4.28 -20.67
N GLU A 375 -7.75 -4.50 -21.22
CA GLU A 375 -6.85 -5.57 -20.79
C GLU A 375 -6.48 -5.41 -19.31
N TYR A 376 -6.77 -6.46 -18.52
CA TYR A 376 -6.63 -6.47 -17.06
C TYR A 376 -7.35 -5.30 -16.37
N ARG A 377 -8.55 -4.93 -16.85
CA ARG A 377 -9.35 -3.85 -16.25
C ARG A 377 -10.85 -4.06 -16.45
N THR A 378 -11.57 -4.13 -15.34
CA THR A 378 -13.03 -4.12 -15.26
C THR A 378 -13.55 -2.71 -14.93
N ASP A 379 -14.85 -2.47 -15.09
CA ASP A 379 -15.49 -1.23 -14.63
C ASP A 379 -15.29 -1.02 -13.12
N ALA A 380 -15.30 -2.10 -12.33
CA ALA A 380 -15.05 -2.08 -10.89
C ALA A 380 -13.68 -1.50 -10.51
N LEU A 381 -12.67 -1.69 -11.36
CA LEU A 381 -11.32 -1.14 -11.16
C LEU A 381 -11.13 0.23 -11.83
N ALA A 382 -12.11 0.68 -12.62
CA ALA A 382 -12.04 1.95 -13.32
C ALA A 382 -12.85 3.06 -12.64
N THR A 383 -13.96 2.69 -11.99
CA THR A 383 -14.91 3.61 -11.38
C THR A 383 -14.33 4.34 -10.16
N ASP A 384 -14.70 5.61 -10.02
CA ASP A 384 -14.36 6.43 -8.86
C ASP A 384 -15.28 6.15 -7.66
N ASN A 385 -16.41 5.47 -7.87
CA ASN A 385 -17.39 5.12 -6.85
C ASN A 385 -17.87 6.34 -6.02
N GLN A 386 -18.19 7.46 -6.69
CA GLN A 386 -18.54 8.75 -6.05
C GLN A 386 -19.79 8.70 -5.15
N GLU A 387 -20.66 7.70 -5.34
CA GLU A 387 -21.82 7.40 -4.49
C GLU A 387 -21.61 6.00 -3.87
N PRO A 388 -20.70 5.85 -2.90
CA PRO A 388 -20.42 4.57 -2.26
C PRO A 388 -21.62 4.14 -1.43
N VAL A 389 -22.17 2.96 -1.75
CA VAL A 389 -23.06 2.22 -0.86
C VAL A 389 -22.19 1.29 -0.03
N GLY A 390 -22.20 1.47 1.29
CA GLY A 390 -21.47 0.65 2.24
C GLY A 390 -22.35 0.24 3.41
N SER A 391 -21.74 -0.31 4.46
CA SER A 391 -22.42 -0.85 5.65
C SER A 391 -21.91 -0.26 6.95
N GLY A 392 -20.99 0.72 6.87
CA GLY A 392 -20.35 1.35 8.01
C GLY A 392 -21.31 2.17 8.88
N LEU A 393 -20.85 2.49 10.09
CA LEU A 393 -21.55 3.34 11.05
C LEU A 393 -21.84 4.76 10.55
N LEU A 394 -21.10 5.20 9.54
CA LEU A 394 -21.25 6.50 8.90
C LEU A 394 -21.57 6.29 7.41
N GLU A 395 -22.52 7.06 6.90
CA GLU A 395 -22.87 7.11 5.48
C GLU A 395 -22.43 8.43 4.85
N LEU A 396 -22.09 8.40 3.57
CA LEU A 396 -21.67 9.60 2.83
C LEU A 396 -22.90 10.43 2.44
N THR A 397 -22.99 11.67 2.89
CA THR A 397 -24.15 12.54 2.60
C THR A 397 -23.81 13.72 1.69
N GLU A 398 -22.57 14.21 1.72
CA GLU A 398 -22.13 15.28 0.82
C GLU A 398 -20.66 15.11 0.42
N VAL A 399 -20.37 15.35 -0.86
CA VAL A 399 -19.02 15.48 -1.40
C VAL A 399 -18.94 16.73 -2.26
N THR A 400 -18.01 17.61 -1.91
CA THR A 400 -17.65 18.78 -2.71
C THR A 400 -16.14 18.81 -2.90
N SER A 401 -15.64 19.76 -3.71
CA SER A 401 -14.20 19.98 -3.84
C SER A 401 -13.55 20.46 -2.53
N ALA A 402 -14.34 20.98 -1.58
CA ALA A 402 -13.84 21.53 -0.33
C ALA A 402 -14.04 20.57 0.84
N GLU A 403 -15.10 19.78 0.82
CA GLU A 403 -15.57 19.05 2.01
C GLU A 403 -16.17 17.69 1.67
N ILE A 404 -16.03 16.75 2.61
CA ILE A 404 -16.77 15.49 2.68
C ILE A 404 -17.55 15.47 3.99
N VAL A 405 -18.83 15.12 3.92
CA VAL A 405 -19.72 15.02 5.08
C VAL A 405 -20.21 13.60 5.21
N LEU A 406 -20.04 13.04 6.41
CA LEU A 406 -20.58 11.76 6.80
C LEU A 406 -21.55 11.93 7.96
N ASP A 407 -22.75 11.35 7.83
CA ASP A 407 -23.74 11.33 8.89
C ASP A 407 -23.84 9.91 9.49
N PRO A 408 -24.23 9.77 10.77
CA PRO A 408 -24.46 8.46 11.36
C PRO A 408 -25.57 7.70 10.63
N PHE A 409 -25.27 6.46 10.22
CA PHE A 409 -26.25 5.59 9.59
C PHE A 409 -27.20 5.01 10.64
N GLU A 410 -28.44 5.49 10.68
CA GLU A 410 -29.40 5.20 11.77
C GLU A 410 -29.88 3.75 11.82
N GLU A 411 -29.84 3.04 10.69
CA GLU A 411 -30.25 1.64 10.59
C GLU A 411 -29.08 0.65 10.88
N HIS A 412 -27.90 1.16 11.23
CA HIS A 412 -26.76 0.32 11.59
C HIS A 412 -27.04 -0.47 12.88
N VAL A 413 -26.65 -1.75 12.94
CA VAL A 413 -26.95 -2.66 14.07
C VAL A 413 -26.46 -2.15 15.43
N PHE A 414 -25.31 -1.45 15.47
CA PHE A 414 -24.78 -0.82 16.68
C PHE A 414 -25.47 0.50 17.09
N ARG A 415 -26.50 0.96 16.38
CA ARG A 415 -27.38 2.07 16.84
C ARG A 415 -28.39 1.60 17.88
N ASP A 416 -28.73 0.32 17.89
CA ASP A 416 -29.56 -0.25 18.92
C ASP A 416 -28.78 -0.36 20.25
N SER A 417 -29.21 0.41 21.25
CA SER A 417 -28.64 0.38 22.61
C SER A 417 -28.69 -0.99 23.31
N SER A 418 -29.48 -1.93 22.78
CA SER A 418 -29.58 -3.31 23.28
C SER A 418 -28.68 -4.30 22.54
N ALA A 419 -28.01 -3.87 21.46
CA ALA A 419 -27.06 -4.70 20.73
C ALA A 419 -25.82 -5.00 21.58
N ASP A 420 -25.21 -6.17 21.33
CA ASP A 420 -23.89 -6.50 21.85
C ASP A 420 -22.84 -5.67 21.10
N ARG A 421 -22.52 -4.52 21.67
CA ARG A 421 -21.73 -3.47 21.05
C ARG A 421 -20.27 -3.53 21.53
N PRO A 422 -19.28 -3.43 20.64
CA PRO A 422 -17.88 -3.26 21.04
C PRO A 422 -17.67 -2.10 22.01
N ASP A 423 -16.83 -2.28 23.03
CA ASP A 423 -16.57 -1.27 24.07
C ASP A 423 -16.13 0.08 23.52
N VAL A 424 -15.36 0.06 22.42
CA VAL A 424 -14.88 1.24 21.68
C VAL A 424 -16.02 2.15 21.19
N LEU A 425 -17.22 1.59 21.07
CA LEU A 425 -18.41 2.31 20.66
C LEU A 425 -19.37 2.63 21.81
N SER A 426 -19.13 2.23 23.05
CA SER A 426 -20.07 2.34 24.20
C SER A 426 -20.99 3.58 24.19
N ASP A 427 -20.41 4.77 24.08
CA ASP A 427 -21.11 6.06 24.13
C ASP A 427 -21.31 6.72 22.74
N PHE A 428 -21.06 6.03 21.63
CA PHE A 428 -21.25 6.63 20.31
C PHE A 428 -22.73 6.83 19.97
N SER A 429 -23.14 7.96 19.36
CA SER A 429 -22.29 9.09 18.92
C SER A 429 -22.43 10.29 19.86
N GLN A 430 -21.30 10.95 20.15
CA GLN A 430 -21.22 12.19 20.91
C GLN A 430 -21.27 13.45 20.02
N TYR A 431 -21.25 13.27 18.70
CA TYR A 431 -21.30 14.32 17.67
C TYR A 431 -22.40 14.00 16.65
N SER A 432 -22.90 15.00 15.95
CA SER A 432 -23.94 14.80 14.94
C SER A 432 -23.46 14.09 13.67
N GLY A 433 -22.14 14.00 13.45
CA GLY A 433 -21.53 13.40 12.26
C GLY A 433 -20.03 13.70 12.18
N LEU A 434 -19.44 13.49 11.01
CA LEU A 434 -18.03 13.73 10.72
C LEU A 434 -17.89 14.56 9.44
N ARG A 435 -17.12 15.64 9.49
CA ARG A 435 -16.87 16.52 8.34
C ARG A 435 -15.38 16.64 8.09
N PHE A 436 -14.93 16.26 6.90
CA PHE A 436 -13.57 16.53 6.44
C PHE A 436 -13.56 17.82 5.62
N ARG A 437 -12.67 18.75 5.96
CA ARG A 437 -12.51 20.02 5.24
C ARG A 437 -11.09 20.16 4.71
N THR A 438 -10.97 20.46 3.42
CA THR A 438 -9.68 20.58 2.74
C THR A 438 -9.09 21.98 2.86
N TYR A 439 -7.77 22.03 2.93
CA TYR A 439 -6.96 23.24 2.96
C TYR A 439 -5.83 23.16 1.94
N PRO A 440 -5.39 24.29 1.37
CA PRO A 440 -4.35 24.26 0.34
C PRO A 440 -2.98 23.84 0.87
N ASN A 441 -2.71 24.02 2.16
CA ASN A 441 -1.43 23.68 2.79
C ASN A 441 -1.59 23.51 4.32
N PRO A 442 -0.60 22.89 5.00
CA PRO A 442 -0.64 22.69 6.45
C PRO A 442 -0.79 23.97 7.28
N GLY A 443 -0.17 25.07 6.86
CA GLY A 443 -0.24 26.35 7.57
C GLY A 443 -1.68 26.89 7.66
N SER A 444 -2.40 26.93 6.53
CA SER A 444 -3.80 27.37 6.49
C SER A 444 -4.74 26.44 7.27
N MET A 445 -4.46 25.14 7.29
CA MET A 445 -5.20 24.18 8.11
C MET A 445 -5.00 24.46 9.61
N VAL A 446 -3.76 24.72 10.04
CA VAL A 446 -3.43 25.03 11.43
C VAL A 446 -4.00 26.39 11.85
N GLU A 447 -3.95 27.42 11.00
CA GLU A 447 -4.65 28.69 11.24
C GLU A 447 -6.15 28.46 11.48
N SER A 448 -6.79 27.59 10.68
CA SER A 448 -8.22 27.28 10.84
C SER A 448 -8.52 26.53 12.14
N LEU A 449 -7.60 25.70 12.64
CA LEU A 449 -7.71 25.08 13.96
C LEU A 449 -7.64 26.14 15.07
N LEU A 450 -6.69 27.08 14.96
CA LEU A 450 -6.51 28.16 15.92
C LEU A 450 -7.69 29.14 15.95
N ASP A 451 -8.34 29.34 14.81
CA ASP A 451 -9.57 30.14 14.68
C ASP A 451 -10.83 29.38 15.15
N GLY A 452 -10.71 28.10 15.49
CA GLY A 452 -11.81 27.25 15.95
C GLY A 452 -12.77 26.79 14.85
N GLU A 453 -12.36 26.87 13.58
CA GLU A 453 -13.16 26.41 12.43
C GLU A 453 -13.08 24.89 12.21
N ILE A 454 -12.05 24.24 12.77
CA ILE A 454 -11.89 22.78 12.77
C ILE A 454 -11.52 22.29 14.18
N ASP A 455 -11.74 21.01 14.44
CA ASP A 455 -11.49 20.38 15.75
C ASP A 455 -10.13 19.70 15.83
N LEU A 456 -9.64 19.14 14.72
CA LEU A 456 -8.35 18.46 14.65
C LEU A 456 -7.73 18.51 13.25
N THR A 457 -6.40 18.47 13.19
CA THR A 457 -5.64 18.40 11.93
C THR A 457 -5.21 16.97 11.61
N THR A 458 -5.01 16.68 10.33
CA THR A 458 -4.41 15.42 9.85
C THR A 458 -3.13 15.68 9.06
N GLY A 459 -2.40 14.61 8.72
CA GLY A 459 -1.13 14.69 8.00
C GLY A 459 0.01 15.22 8.86
N MET A 460 1.16 15.50 8.24
CA MET A 460 2.33 16.03 8.95
C MET A 460 2.31 17.56 8.96
N ILE A 461 2.53 18.13 10.13
CA ILE A 461 2.71 19.57 10.33
C ILE A 461 4.19 19.89 10.58
N SER A 462 4.68 21.03 10.08
CA SER A 462 6.07 21.43 10.20
C SER A 462 6.41 21.91 11.62
N SER A 463 7.70 22.08 11.92
CA SER A 463 8.16 22.73 13.15
C SER A 463 7.52 24.09 13.40
N THR A 464 7.29 24.89 12.35
CA THR A 464 6.69 26.22 12.49
C THR A 464 5.24 26.13 12.96
N GLU A 465 4.44 25.24 12.37
CA GLU A 465 3.07 25.02 12.82
C GLU A 465 3.01 24.40 14.23
N ARG A 466 3.95 23.51 14.58
CA ARG A 466 4.04 22.93 15.93
C ARG A 466 4.32 23.97 17.01
N GLU A 467 5.20 24.93 16.73
CA GLU A 467 5.47 26.06 17.64
C GLU A 467 4.21 26.93 17.81
N ALA A 468 3.52 27.25 16.72
CA ALA A 468 2.28 28.01 16.75
C ALA A 468 1.19 27.33 17.60
N LEU A 469 1.01 26.02 17.47
CA LEU A 469 0.06 25.24 18.27
C LEU A 469 0.46 25.15 19.74
N SER A 470 1.76 25.11 20.04
CA SER A 470 2.27 25.04 21.41
C SER A 470 2.11 26.36 22.17
N ASP A 471 2.09 27.48 21.45
CA ASP A 471 1.91 28.83 22.01
C ASP A 471 0.43 29.21 22.20
N ALA A 472 -0.49 28.53 21.52
CA ALA A 472 -1.92 28.76 21.62
C ALA A 472 -2.52 28.16 22.91
N SER A 473 -3.50 28.84 23.51
CA SER A 473 -4.17 28.36 24.72
C SER A 473 -5.25 27.31 24.46
N ASP A 474 -5.91 27.39 23.30
CA ASP A 474 -7.16 26.66 23.03
C ASP A 474 -6.91 25.43 22.13
N SER A 475 -5.65 25.03 21.97
CA SER A 475 -5.23 23.87 21.18
C SER A 475 -4.11 23.09 21.87
N MET A 476 -4.05 21.80 21.60
CA MET A 476 -3.02 20.88 22.09
C MET A 476 -2.30 20.24 20.93
N LEU A 477 -0.97 20.15 21.05
CA LEU A 477 -0.17 19.29 20.19
C LEU A 477 -0.31 17.84 20.65
N ARG A 478 -0.68 16.96 19.72
CA ARG A 478 -0.76 15.51 19.93
C ARG A 478 0.27 14.80 19.07
N THR A 479 0.96 13.84 19.67
CA THR A 479 2.02 13.05 19.03
C THR A 479 1.81 11.59 19.34
N ALA A 480 1.86 10.75 18.30
CA ALA A 480 1.87 9.31 18.43
C ALA A 480 2.83 8.67 17.44
N SER A 481 3.31 7.50 17.82
CA SER A 481 3.97 6.56 16.93
C SER A 481 3.15 6.30 15.65
N SER A 482 3.82 6.20 14.51
CA SER A 482 3.25 5.72 13.24
C SER A 482 3.86 4.38 12.84
N THR A 483 3.06 3.52 12.21
CA THR A 483 3.54 2.37 11.43
C THR A 483 3.93 2.77 10.00
N SER A 484 3.59 3.98 9.56
CA SER A 484 4.03 4.50 8.27
C SER A 484 5.55 4.71 8.25
N PHE A 485 6.15 4.58 7.08
CA PHE A 485 7.59 4.75 6.90
C PHE A 485 7.93 5.33 5.53
N TYR A 486 9.01 6.09 5.46
CA TYR A 486 9.57 6.51 4.18
C TYR A 486 10.36 5.37 3.56
N MET A 487 10.15 5.14 2.26
CA MET A 487 10.87 4.11 1.51
C MET A 487 11.33 4.58 0.15
N ILE A 488 12.38 3.91 -0.35
CA ILE A 488 12.79 3.90 -1.74
C ILE A 488 12.37 2.56 -2.33
N GLY A 489 11.50 2.58 -3.33
CA GLY A 489 11.20 1.41 -4.15
C GLY A 489 12.07 1.36 -5.39
N TYR A 490 12.40 0.15 -5.83
CA TYR A 490 13.21 -0.12 -7.00
C TYR A 490 12.38 -0.88 -8.04
N ASN A 491 12.52 -0.55 -9.32
CA ASN A 491 12.04 -1.39 -10.40
C ASN A 491 13.08 -2.45 -10.71
N LEU A 492 12.81 -3.70 -10.37
CA LEU A 492 13.80 -4.76 -10.45
C LEU A 492 13.96 -5.40 -11.83
N HIS A 493 13.12 -5.01 -12.79
CA HIS A 493 13.37 -5.27 -14.21
C HIS A 493 14.36 -4.27 -14.82
N HIS A 494 14.67 -3.15 -14.15
CA HIS A 494 15.75 -2.26 -14.56
C HIS A 494 17.11 -2.97 -14.43
N GLU A 495 17.98 -2.78 -15.41
CA GLU A 495 19.16 -3.63 -15.61
C GLU A 495 20.23 -3.55 -14.51
N ASP A 496 20.34 -2.40 -13.85
CA ASP A 496 21.22 -2.20 -12.69
C ASP A 496 20.49 -2.46 -11.37
N LEU A 497 19.21 -2.07 -11.27
CA LEU A 497 18.45 -2.23 -10.04
C LEU A 497 18.06 -3.68 -9.81
N GLY A 498 18.06 -4.56 -10.82
CA GLY A 498 17.93 -6.00 -10.65
C GLY A 498 19.12 -6.64 -9.91
N ASN A 499 20.29 -5.98 -9.85
CA ASN A 499 21.47 -6.49 -9.14
C ASN A 499 21.42 -6.15 -7.63
N PRO A 500 21.30 -7.15 -6.73
CA PRO A 500 21.24 -6.88 -5.29
C PRO A 500 22.50 -6.18 -4.77
N ARG A 501 23.69 -6.41 -5.36
CA ARG A 501 24.92 -5.72 -4.93
C ARG A 501 24.85 -4.21 -5.20
N PHE A 502 24.24 -3.81 -6.30
CA PHE A 502 24.02 -2.40 -6.63
C PHE A 502 23.02 -1.77 -5.66
N ARG A 503 21.89 -2.43 -5.41
CA ARG A 503 20.86 -1.97 -4.45
C ARG A 503 21.38 -1.82 -3.03
N ARG A 504 22.23 -2.74 -2.57
CA ARG A 504 22.88 -2.65 -1.25
C ARG A 504 23.77 -1.41 -1.11
N VAL A 505 24.39 -0.95 -2.20
CA VAL A 505 25.15 0.31 -2.20
C VAL A 505 24.21 1.50 -2.23
N ILE A 506 23.19 1.53 -3.11
CA ILE A 506 22.21 2.63 -3.16
C ILE A 506 21.48 2.82 -1.83
N SER A 507 21.07 1.72 -1.17
CA SER A 507 20.42 1.77 0.15
C SER A 507 21.27 2.46 1.22
N ARG A 508 22.60 2.39 1.09
CA ARG A 508 23.57 3.06 1.97
C ARG A 508 23.77 4.53 1.64
N LEU A 509 23.29 5.03 0.49
CA LEU A 509 23.44 6.44 0.09
C LEU A 509 22.39 7.37 0.72
N VAL A 510 21.56 6.85 1.63
CA VAL A 510 20.67 7.64 2.48
C VAL A 510 21.13 7.56 3.93
N ASP A 511 21.43 8.73 4.50
CA ASP A 511 21.75 8.90 5.90
C ASP A 511 20.45 8.95 6.73
N ARG A 512 20.05 7.79 7.25
CA ARG A 512 18.76 7.62 7.94
C ARG A 512 18.68 8.42 9.23
N GLU A 513 19.79 8.52 9.96
CA GLU A 513 19.85 9.32 11.18
C GLU A 513 19.71 10.81 10.87
N TYR A 514 20.43 11.29 9.84
CA TYR A 514 20.32 12.67 9.37
C TYR A 514 18.92 13.02 8.86
N VAL A 515 18.26 12.12 8.12
CA VAL A 515 16.88 12.32 7.68
C VAL A 515 15.96 12.55 8.88
N VAL A 516 16.09 11.73 9.93
CA VAL A 516 15.26 11.90 11.13
C VAL A 516 15.60 13.17 11.88
N SER A 517 16.89 13.52 12.04
CA SER A 517 17.27 14.73 12.78
C SER A 517 16.92 16.03 12.05
N GLU A 518 17.22 16.11 10.75
CA GLU A 518 17.15 17.37 9.99
C GLU A 518 15.87 17.52 9.16
N PHE A 519 15.27 16.43 8.68
CA PHE A 519 14.07 16.51 7.84
C PHE A 519 12.79 16.32 8.64
N LEU A 520 12.84 15.49 9.68
CA LEU A 520 11.74 15.25 10.62
C LEU A 520 11.88 16.02 11.95
N ASP A 521 12.90 16.88 12.10
CA ASP A 521 13.16 17.65 13.34
C ASP A 521 13.22 16.74 14.60
N GLY A 522 13.78 15.53 14.45
CA GLY A 522 13.87 14.51 15.48
C GLY A 522 12.56 13.77 15.81
N GLN A 523 11.48 13.99 15.04
CA GLN A 523 10.16 13.38 15.25
C GLN A 523 10.00 12.08 14.46
N GLY A 524 10.63 11.03 14.96
CA GLY A 524 10.52 9.70 14.38
C GLY A 524 11.67 8.78 14.77
N LYS A 525 11.77 7.65 14.09
CA LYS A 525 12.80 6.63 14.31
C LYS A 525 13.51 6.26 13.00
N PRO A 526 14.85 6.25 12.95
CA PRO A 526 15.57 5.82 11.75
C PRO A 526 15.52 4.30 11.64
N ALA A 527 15.41 3.77 10.42
CA ALA A 527 15.41 2.34 10.17
C ALA A 527 16.84 1.77 10.21
N THR A 528 17.28 1.30 11.37
CA THR A 528 18.70 0.92 11.60
C THR A 528 18.92 -0.55 11.90
N ARG A 529 17.85 -1.34 11.91
CA ARG A 529 17.84 -2.74 12.31
C ARG A 529 17.06 -3.62 11.35
N TYR A 530 17.26 -4.94 11.41
CA TYR A 530 16.65 -5.88 10.46
C TYR A 530 15.13 -5.75 10.38
N SER A 531 14.42 -5.62 11.51
CA SER A 531 12.96 -5.43 11.51
C SER A 531 12.55 -4.12 10.82
N SER A 532 13.17 -2.99 11.19
CA SER A 532 12.93 -1.69 10.57
C SER A 532 13.27 -1.60 9.10
N LEU A 533 14.24 -2.39 8.62
CA LEU A 533 14.60 -2.44 7.21
C LEU A 533 13.54 -3.13 6.35
N VAL A 534 12.66 -3.94 6.96
CA VAL A 534 11.49 -4.52 6.31
C VAL A 534 10.20 -3.78 6.63
N GLY A 535 10.28 -2.59 7.23
CA GLY A 535 9.13 -1.71 7.46
C GLY A 535 8.31 -2.05 8.71
N LEU A 536 8.87 -2.83 9.64
CA LEU A 536 8.31 -3.12 10.96
C LEU A 536 9.07 -2.31 12.01
N ARG A 537 8.41 -1.73 12.99
CA ARG A 537 9.14 -0.90 13.95
C ARG A 537 9.96 -1.76 14.91
N ASP A 538 11.08 -1.20 15.38
CA ASP A 538 11.97 -1.85 16.36
C ASP A 538 11.24 -2.27 17.66
N ASP A 539 10.17 -1.57 18.06
CA ASP A 539 9.36 -1.88 19.24
C ASP A 539 8.30 -2.98 19.00
N GLU A 540 8.06 -3.36 17.76
CA GLU A 540 7.12 -4.42 17.36
C GLU A 540 7.79 -5.81 17.29
N TRP A 541 9.13 -5.89 17.41
CA TRP A 541 9.88 -7.14 17.29
C TRP A 541 10.98 -7.29 18.34
N GLY A 542 10.99 -8.44 19.05
CA GLY A 542 11.87 -8.66 20.20
C GLY A 542 13.33 -8.99 19.87
N PHE A 543 13.62 -9.45 18.65
CA PHE A 543 14.95 -9.90 18.22
C PHE A 543 15.51 -9.02 17.11
N ASP A 544 16.34 -8.03 17.48
CA ASP A 544 16.77 -7.06 16.47
C ASP A 544 18.25 -6.68 16.55
N GLN A 545 18.94 -6.92 15.44
CA GLN A 545 20.37 -6.66 15.26
C GLN A 545 20.57 -5.47 14.33
N PRO A 546 21.60 -4.64 14.57
CA PRO A 546 21.97 -3.60 13.62
C PRO A 546 22.45 -4.25 12.31
N SER A 547 22.10 -3.62 11.19
CA SER A 547 22.53 -4.07 9.86
C SER A 547 23.71 -3.23 9.35
N ASP A 548 24.67 -3.88 8.70
CA ASP A 548 25.77 -3.18 8.00
C ASP A 548 25.27 -2.33 6.82
N LEU A 549 24.07 -2.58 6.27
CA LEU A 549 23.44 -1.72 5.26
C LEU A 549 23.09 -0.32 5.77
N THR A 550 23.05 -0.15 7.09
CA THR A 550 22.66 1.13 7.70
C THR A 550 23.86 2.06 7.90
N THR A 551 25.07 1.56 7.64
CA THR A 551 26.29 2.37 7.71
C THR A 551 26.38 3.30 6.51
N PHE A 552 26.07 4.58 6.73
CA PHE A 552 26.21 5.63 5.72
C PHE A 552 27.71 5.88 5.39
N PRO A 553 28.12 5.85 4.10
CA PRO A 553 29.51 6.01 3.69
C PRO A 553 29.93 7.49 3.64
N GLY A 554 29.50 8.28 4.61
CA GLY A 554 29.62 9.74 4.64
C GLY A 554 29.40 10.31 6.03
N SER A 555 28.95 11.56 6.09
CA SER A 555 28.52 12.23 7.32
C SER A 555 27.60 13.39 7.00
N ASP A 556 26.68 13.71 7.90
CA ASP A 556 25.78 14.85 7.79
C ASP A 556 25.00 14.84 6.46
N GLY A 557 24.57 13.65 6.03
CA GLY A 557 23.81 13.51 4.80
C GLY A 557 24.60 13.56 3.49
N GLU A 558 25.89 13.87 3.53
CA GLU A 558 26.78 13.95 2.36
C GLU A 558 27.70 12.72 2.28
N VAL A 559 27.73 12.08 1.11
CA VAL A 559 28.58 10.90 0.88
C VAL A 559 30.07 11.23 0.76
N ASN A 560 30.94 10.31 1.16
CA ASN A 560 32.36 10.39 0.84
C ASN A 560 32.63 9.73 -0.52
N PRO A 561 33.06 10.48 -1.57
CA PRO A 561 33.14 9.95 -2.93
C PRO A 561 34.14 8.78 -3.05
N THR A 562 35.23 8.80 -2.28
CA THR A 562 36.23 7.73 -2.29
C THR A 562 35.68 6.43 -1.69
N ARG A 563 34.89 6.53 -0.60
CA ARG A 563 34.26 5.35 0.02
C ARG A 563 33.19 4.77 -0.89
N VAL A 564 32.34 5.63 -1.48
CA VAL A 564 31.28 5.20 -2.39
C VAL A 564 31.85 4.53 -3.64
N ARG A 565 32.93 5.08 -4.22
CA ARG A 565 33.65 4.42 -5.33
C ARG A 565 34.10 3.01 -4.98
N SER A 566 34.74 2.84 -3.82
CA SER A 566 35.16 1.52 -3.34
C SER A 566 33.99 0.55 -3.21
N LEU A 567 32.84 1.00 -2.70
CA LEU A 567 31.65 0.16 -2.58
C LEU A 567 31.12 -0.31 -3.94
N PHE A 568 31.07 0.58 -4.93
CA PHE A 568 30.65 0.22 -6.28
C PHE A 568 31.68 -0.68 -7.01
N GLU A 569 32.97 -0.45 -6.82
CA GLU A 569 34.02 -1.33 -7.35
C GLU A 569 33.93 -2.74 -6.74
N ASP A 570 33.70 -2.85 -5.43
CA ASP A 570 33.46 -4.12 -4.74
C ASP A 570 32.16 -4.81 -5.22
N ALA A 571 31.16 -4.01 -5.62
CA ALA A 571 29.93 -4.49 -6.25
C ALA A 571 30.11 -4.93 -7.71
N GLY A 572 31.26 -4.63 -8.33
CA GLY A 572 31.64 -5.08 -9.68
C GLY A 572 31.56 -4.00 -10.76
N TYR A 573 31.32 -2.74 -10.39
CA TYR A 573 31.24 -1.61 -11.32
C TYR A 573 32.61 -0.95 -11.54
N ARG A 574 32.71 -0.06 -12.53
CA ARG A 574 33.94 0.67 -12.86
C ARG A 574 33.67 2.17 -12.98
N TYR A 575 34.72 2.96 -12.91
CA TYR A 575 34.67 4.40 -13.14
C TYR A 575 35.55 4.80 -14.33
N GLU A 576 35.04 5.71 -15.16
CA GLU A 576 35.81 6.47 -16.17
C GLU A 576 35.38 7.93 -16.07
N ASP A 577 36.32 8.86 -16.05
CA ASP A 577 36.03 10.31 -15.95
C ASP A 577 35.02 10.70 -14.85
N ASP A 578 35.08 10.02 -13.71
CA ASP A 578 34.19 10.16 -12.54
C ASP A 578 32.74 9.67 -12.74
N GLU A 579 32.43 9.06 -13.89
CA GLU A 579 31.15 8.44 -14.21
C GLU A 579 31.16 6.95 -13.82
N LEU A 580 30.07 6.47 -13.22
CA LEU A 580 29.87 5.06 -12.88
C LEU A 580 29.42 4.31 -14.12
N LEU A 581 30.20 3.31 -14.53
CA LEU A 581 29.97 2.52 -15.74
C LEU A 581 29.67 1.05 -15.41
N ARG A 582 28.83 0.46 -16.26
CA ARG A 582 28.44 -0.95 -16.20
C ARG A 582 29.45 -1.92 -16.85
#